data_AF-A0A388P5K2-F1
#
_entry.id   AF-A0A388P5K2-F1
#
_cell.length_a   1.000
_cell.length_b   1.000
_cell.length_c   1.000
_cell.angle_alpha   90.00
_cell.angle_beta   90.00
_cell.angle_gamma   90.00
#
_symmetry.space_group_name_H-M   'P 1'
#
loop_
_entity.id
_entity.type
_entity.pdbx_description
1 polymer ?
#
loop_
_entity_poly.entity_id
_entity_poly.type
_entity_poly.pdbx_seq_one_letter_code
_entity_poly.pdbx_strand_id
1 'polypeptide(L)'
;MTTPESDEELALYVISVAAQLSGLHPQTLRQYDRMGLVSPSRAQGRGRRYSLRDIALLRNVSRMVQEGINLAGIKRIIELESAMSNMAIEVAKLRIEVDALLESNPEKALVARRRADLIIYNSPKSL
;
A
#
# COMPACT_ATOMS: atom_id res chain seq x y z
N MET A 1 18.26 -5.21 -2.89
CA MET A 1 18.00 -3.84 -3.36
C MET A 1 17.09 -3.20 -2.33
N THR A 2 17.67 -2.53 -1.34
CA THR A 2 16.92 -1.86 -0.27
C THR A 2 16.30 -0.62 -0.90
N THR A 3 14.99 -0.61 -1.13
CA THR A 3 14.29 0.65 -1.41
C THR A 3 14.65 1.58 -0.26
N PRO A 4 15.24 2.77 -0.50
CA PRO A 4 15.47 3.69 0.59
C PRO A 4 14.09 3.93 1.22
N GLU A 5 13.95 3.73 2.53
CA GLU A 5 12.91 4.43 3.30
C GLU A 5 13.00 5.86 2.80
N SER A 6 12.01 6.30 2.01
CA SER A 6 12.05 7.62 1.40
C SER A 6 12.32 8.62 2.51
N ASP A 7 13.26 9.56 2.33
CA ASP A 7 13.63 10.55 3.36
C ASP A 7 12.41 11.22 4.02
N GLU A 8 11.27 11.21 3.33
CA GLU A 8 9.97 11.66 3.81
C GLU A 8 9.39 10.92 5.02
N GLU A 9 9.77 9.68 5.28
CA GLU A 9 9.31 8.88 6.44
C GLU A 9 10.22 9.04 7.67
N LEU A 10 11.43 9.56 7.47
CA LEU A 10 12.38 9.76 8.57
C LEU A 10 11.86 10.84 9.52
N ALA A 11 11.66 10.46 10.78
CA ALA A 11 11.21 11.36 11.83
C ALA A 11 12.34 12.28 12.31
N LEU A 12 12.63 13.33 11.53
CA LEU A 12 13.75 14.24 11.75
C LEU A 12 13.35 15.58 12.39
N TYR A 13 12.08 15.98 12.27
CA TYR A 13 11.64 17.33 12.64
C TYR A 13 11.09 17.38 14.07
N VAL A 14 11.63 18.26 14.91
CA VAL A 14 11.07 18.52 16.24
C VAL A 14 9.73 19.26 16.14
N ILE A 15 8.93 19.21 17.22
CA ILE A 15 7.59 19.79 17.25
C ILE A 15 7.52 21.28 16.87
N SER A 16 8.54 22.08 17.21
CA SER A 16 8.57 23.51 16.85
C SER A 16 8.71 23.70 15.34
N VAL A 17 9.59 22.93 14.70
CA VAL A 17 9.79 22.96 13.25
C VAL A 17 8.57 22.40 12.53
N ALA A 18 8.01 21.29 13.00
CA ALA A 18 6.79 20.71 12.44
C ALA A 18 5.60 21.69 12.53
N ALA A 19 5.46 22.42 13.63
CA ALA A 19 4.45 23.46 13.80
C ALA A 19 4.60 24.58 12.75
N GLN A 20 5.82 25.07 12.54
CA GLN A 20 6.11 26.09 11.53
C GLN A 20 5.81 25.59 10.11
N LEU A 21 6.24 24.37 9.77
CA LEU A 21 6.05 23.78 8.44
C LEU A 21 4.58 23.41 8.14
N SER A 22 3.80 23.07 9.16
CA SER A 22 2.37 22.75 9.03
C SER A 22 1.46 23.98 9.17
N GLY A 23 1.97 25.12 9.63
CA GLY A 23 1.18 26.31 9.90
C GLY A 23 0.25 26.16 11.12
N LEU A 24 0.55 25.24 12.02
CA LEU A 24 -0.27 24.90 13.18
C LEU A 24 0.45 25.22 14.49
N HIS A 25 -0.31 25.50 15.55
CA HIS A 25 0.27 25.73 16.87
C HIS A 25 0.81 24.41 17.49
N PRO A 26 1.95 24.40 18.21
CA PRO A 26 2.49 23.19 18.84
C PRO A 26 1.51 22.45 19.76
N GLN A 27 0.59 23.18 20.42
CA GLN A 27 -0.45 22.57 21.26
C GLN A 27 -1.45 21.75 20.43
N THR A 28 -1.79 22.22 19.22
CA THR A 28 -2.68 21.52 18.28
C THR A 28 -2.04 20.22 17.80
N LEU A 29 -0.73 20.24 17.48
CA LEU A 29 0.01 19.02 17.13
C LEU A 29 -0.03 17.98 18.27
N ARG A 30 0.13 18.41 19.52
CA ARG A 30 0.00 17.53 20.69
C ARG A 30 -1.41 17.00 20.89
N GLN A 31 -2.43 17.76 20.50
CA GLN A 31 -3.81 17.31 20.53
C GLN A 31 -4.06 16.25 19.46
N TYR A 32 -3.63 16.50 18.23
CA TYR A 32 -3.80 15.56 17.12
C TYR A 32 -3.05 14.24 17.36
N ASP A 33 -1.83 14.29 17.91
CA ASP A 33 -1.11 13.10 18.36
C ASP A 33 -1.89 12.31 19.42
N ARG A 34 -2.41 12.97 20.47
CA ARG A 34 -3.21 12.30 21.51
C ARG A 34 -4.48 11.66 20.96
N MET A 35 -5.06 12.24 19.90
CA MET A 35 -6.26 11.70 19.24
C MET A 35 -5.94 10.57 18.25
N GLY A 36 -4.66 10.34 17.96
CA GLY A 36 -4.20 9.38 16.96
C GLY A 36 -4.44 9.83 15.52
N LEU A 37 -4.57 11.13 15.27
CA LEU A 37 -4.69 11.70 13.91
C LEU A 37 -3.33 11.71 13.19
N VAL A 38 -2.24 11.79 13.95
CA VAL A 38 -0.86 11.71 13.48
C VAL A 38 -0.07 10.96 14.55
N SER A 39 0.89 10.12 14.14
CA SER A 39 1.65 9.28 15.08
C SER A 39 3.15 9.55 14.94
N PRO A 40 3.66 10.66 15.51
CA PRO A 40 5.07 10.99 15.44
C PRO A 40 5.91 9.98 16.20
N SER A 41 7.13 9.73 15.70
CA SER A 41 8.11 8.92 16.40
C SER A 41 8.55 9.61 17.71
N ARG A 42 8.81 8.80 18.74
CA ARG A 42 9.31 9.30 20.03
C ARG A 42 10.82 9.10 20.09
N ALA A 43 11.58 10.20 20.09
CA ALA A 43 13.00 10.12 20.37
C ALA A 43 13.21 9.81 21.87
N GLN A 44 14.12 8.89 22.19
CA GLN A 44 14.45 8.49 23.58
C GLN A 44 14.63 9.74 24.47
N GLY A 45 13.62 10.02 25.31
CA GLY A 45 13.59 11.15 26.24
C GLY A 45 13.52 12.56 25.63
N ARG A 46 13.53 12.73 24.31
CA ARG A 46 13.65 14.05 23.64
C ARG A 46 12.38 14.58 22.96
N GLY A 47 11.27 13.86 23.09
CA GLY A 47 9.95 14.31 22.60
C GLY A 47 9.60 13.83 21.20
N ARG A 48 8.54 14.42 20.64
CA ARG A 48 7.94 14.03 19.36
C ARG A 48 8.83 14.46 18.19
N ARG A 49 9.10 13.54 17.29
CA ARG A 49 9.71 13.80 15.99
C ARG A 49 8.74 13.46 14.88
N TYR A 50 8.63 14.38 13.95
CA TYR A 50 7.74 14.31 12.81
C TYR A 50 8.57 14.07 11.56
N SER A 51 8.02 13.29 10.64
CA SER A 51 8.52 13.11 9.29
C SER A 51 7.92 14.15 8.35
N LEU A 52 8.39 14.23 7.09
CA LEU A 52 7.73 15.09 6.10
C LEU A 52 6.31 14.59 5.80
N ARG A 53 6.12 13.27 5.82
CA ARG A 53 4.80 12.64 5.67
C ARG A 53 3.84 13.07 6.78
N ASP A 54 4.30 13.12 8.03
CA ASP A 54 3.50 13.62 9.16
C ASP A 54 3.11 15.09 8.97
N ILE A 55 4.04 15.92 8.47
CA ILE A 55 3.79 17.34 8.21
C ILE A 55 2.76 17.53 7.10
N ALA A 56 2.84 16.73 6.03
CA ALA A 56 1.85 16.74 4.96
C ALA A 56 0.45 16.33 5.48
N LEU A 57 0.39 15.29 6.33
CA LEU A 57 -0.85 14.87 6.98
C LEU A 57 -1.45 15.98 7.84
N LEU A 58 -0.63 16.65 8.66
CA LEU A 58 -1.06 17.78 9.48
C LEU A 58 -1.66 18.93 8.65
N ARG A 59 -1.07 19.24 7.49
CA ARG A 59 -1.60 20.24 6.55
C ARG A 59 -2.95 19.82 5.97
N ASN A 60 -3.10 18.55 5.61
CA ASN A 60 -4.37 18.01 5.11
C ASN A 60 -5.46 18.03 6.18
N VAL A 61 -5.14 17.65 7.42
CA VAL A 61 -6.05 17.76 8.57
C VAL A 61 -6.49 19.21 8.76
N SER A 62 -5.55 20.17 8.75
CA SER A 62 -5.85 21.60 8.89
C SER A 62 -6.84 22.08 7.83
N ARG A 63 -6.60 21.73 6.56
CA ARG A 63 -7.49 22.07 5.46
C ARG A 63 -8.89 21.47 5.63
N MET A 64 -9.01 20.18 5.98
CA MET A 64 -10.30 19.54 6.23
C MET A 64 -11.08 20.19 7.39
N VAL A 65 -10.38 20.62 8.44
CA VAL A 65 -11.01 21.38 9.54
C VAL A 65 -11.55 22.72 9.03
N GLN A 66 -10.81 23.43 8.17
CA GLN A 66 -11.26 24.68 7.55
C GLN A 66 -12.47 24.48 6.63
N GLU A 67 -12.58 23.32 5.99
CA GLU A 67 -13.75 22.88 5.20
C GLU A 67 -14.96 22.52 6.09
N GLY A 68 -14.83 22.57 7.42
CA GLY A 68 -15.91 22.30 8.37
C GLY A 68 -16.04 20.82 8.77
N ILE A 69 -15.08 19.97 8.39
CA ILE A 69 -15.10 18.55 8.75
C ILE A 69 -14.64 18.41 10.21
N ASN A 70 -15.43 17.67 11.00
CA ASN A 70 -15.08 17.40 12.38
C ASN A 70 -13.90 16.41 12.50
N LEU A 71 -13.16 16.48 13.60
CA LEU A 71 -11.95 15.66 13.80
C LEU A 71 -12.21 14.13 13.80
N ALA A 72 -13.39 13.68 14.21
CA ALA A 72 -13.75 12.26 14.18
C ALA A 72 -13.95 11.77 12.73
N GLY A 73 -14.59 12.60 11.90
CA GLY A 73 -14.73 12.38 10.46
C GLY A 73 -13.38 12.36 9.76
N ILE A 74 -12.50 13.32 10.08
CA ILE A 74 -11.14 13.36 9.53
C ILE A 74 -10.37 12.08 9.89
N LYS A 75 -10.42 11.64 11.15
CA LYS A 75 -9.78 10.39 11.57
C LYS A 75 -10.29 9.21 10.74
N ARG A 76 -11.61 9.12 10.55
CA ARG A 76 -12.21 8.03 9.75
C ARG A 76 -11.76 8.07 8.29
N ILE A 77 -11.66 9.26 7.69
CA ILE A 77 -11.17 9.44 6.31
C ILE A 77 -9.74 8.92 6.20
N ILE A 78 -8.84 9.33 7.10
CA ILE A 78 -7.43 8.90 7.09
C ILE A 78 -7.29 7.38 7.25
N GLU A 79 -8.07 6.77 8.14
CA GLU A 79 -8.10 5.31 8.31
C GLU A 79 -8.54 4.59 7.03
N LEU A 80 -9.57 5.10 6.35
CA LEU A 80 -10.07 4.55 5.10
C LEU A 80 -9.06 4.70 3.96
N GLU A 81 -8.45 5.88 3.80
CA GLU A 81 -7.40 6.10 2.81
C GLU A 81 -6.21 5.16 3.03
N SER A 82 -5.82 4.94 4.29
CA SER A 82 -4.74 4.01 4.64
C SER A 82 -5.10 2.56 4.29
N ALA A 83 -6.33 2.14 4.60
CA ALA A 83 -6.81 0.80 4.25
C ALA A 83 -6.88 0.60 2.73
N MET A 84 -7.36 1.61 1.99
CA MET A 84 -7.39 1.58 0.52
C MET A 84 -5.98 1.48 -0.09
N SER A 85 -5.02 2.25 0.43
CA SER A 85 -3.63 2.19 -0.01
C SER A 85 -3.02 0.80 0.20
N ASN A 86 -3.21 0.22 1.40
CA ASN A 86 -2.75 -1.13 1.69
C ASN A 86 -3.39 -2.18 0.77
N MET A 87 -4.71 -2.06 0.52
CA MET A 87 -5.42 -2.95 -0.40
C MET A 87 -4.89 -2.83 -1.83
N ALA A 88 -4.61 -1.61 -2.30
CA ALA A 88 -4.04 -1.39 -3.62
C ALA A 88 -2.65 -2.03 -3.77
N ILE A 89 -1.81 -1.96 -2.73
CA ILE A 89 -0.51 -2.63 -2.70
C ILE A 89 -0.67 -4.15 -2.77
N GLU A 90 -1.58 -4.73 -2.00
CA GLU A 90 -1.84 -6.18 -2.04
C GLU A 90 -2.37 -6.64 -3.40
N VAL A 91 -3.30 -5.89 -4.01
CA VAL A 91 -3.78 -6.18 -5.37
C VAL A 91 -2.64 -6.11 -6.38
N ALA A 92 -1.72 -5.15 -6.27
CA ALA A 92 -0.57 -5.06 -7.15
C ALA A 92 0.38 -6.27 -7.01
N LYS A 93 0.67 -6.69 -5.76
CA LYS A 93 1.48 -7.88 -5.48
C LYS A 93 0.84 -9.15 -6.06
N LEU A 94 -0.46 -9.34 -5.82
CA LEU A 94 -1.19 -10.51 -6.32
C LEU A 94 -1.23 -10.57 -7.85
N ARG A 95 -1.32 -9.42 -8.53
CA ARG A 95 -1.26 -9.37 -9.99
C ARG A 95 0.10 -9.83 -10.51
N ILE A 96 1.20 -9.33 -9.92
CA ILE A 96 2.55 -9.76 -10.27
C ILE A 96 2.72 -11.27 -10.07
N GLU A 97 2.21 -11.80 -8.96
CA GLU A 97 2.27 -13.23 -8.66
C GLU A 97 1.47 -14.04 -9.69
N VAL A 98 0.24 -13.64 -10.01
CA VAL A 98 -0.59 -14.30 -11.03
C VAL A 98 0.11 -14.31 -12.39
N ASP A 99 0.68 -13.19 -12.81
CA ASP A 99 1.40 -13.08 -14.09
C ASP A 99 2.60 -14.06 -14.11
N ALA A 100 3.38 -14.13 -13.03
CA ALA A 100 4.49 -15.07 -12.90
C ALA A 100 4.04 -16.56 -12.92
N LEU A 101 2.90 -16.88 -12.32
CA LEU A 101 2.32 -18.23 -12.38
C LEU A 101 1.86 -18.60 -13.80
N LEU A 102 1.28 -17.66 -14.53
CA LEU A 102 0.85 -17.89 -15.92
C LEU A 102 2.05 -18.11 -16.86
N GLU A 103 3.16 -17.39 -16.65
CA GLU A 103 4.41 -17.58 -17.40
C GLU A 103 5.05 -18.95 -17.12
N SER A 104 5.02 -19.40 -15.86
CA SER A 104 5.63 -20.67 -15.44
C SER A 104 4.78 -21.91 -15.75
N ASN A 105 3.47 -21.73 -15.92
CA ASN A 105 2.55 -22.78 -16.31
C ASN A 105 1.69 -22.32 -17.50
N PRO A 106 2.29 -22.17 -18.70
CA PRO A 106 1.52 -21.86 -19.90
C PRO A 106 0.44 -22.92 -20.02
N GLU A 107 -0.82 -22.50 -20.22
CA GLU A 107 -1.96 -23.41 -20.33
C GLU A 107 -1.52 -24.62 -21.16
N LYS A 108 -1.68 -25.82 -20.60
CA LYS A 108 -1.38 -27.08 -21.31
C LYS A 108 -2.04 -26.96 -22.67
N ALA A 109 -1.26 -26.58 -23.68
CA ALA A 109 -1.72 -26.50 -25.04
C ALA A 109 -2.26 -27.90 -25.29
N LEU A 110 -3.58 -28.01 -25.48
CA LEU A 110 -4.23 -29.25 -25.82
C LEU A 110 -3.43 -29.83 -26.96
N VAL A 111 -2.56 -30.80 -26.68
CA VAL A 111 -1.73 -31.44 -27.69
C VAL A 111 -2.76 -32.12 -28.56
N ALA A 112 -3.05 -31.51 -29.70
CA ALA A 112 -3.95 -32.05 -30.70
C ALA A 112 -3.39 -33.44 -31.01
N ARG A 113 -4.03 -34.45 -30.44
CA ARG A 113 -3.58 -35.84 -30.54
C ARG A 113 -3.62 -36.16 -32.02
N ARG A 114 -2.47 -36.14 -32.70
CA ARG A 114 -2.37 -36.58 -34.08
C ARG A 114 -3.00 -37.97 -34.10
N ARG A 115 -4.05 -38.13 -34.91
CA ARG A 115 -4.64 -39.44 -35.19
C ARG A 115 -3.49 -40.36 -35.57
N ALA A 116 -3.23 -41.36 -34.72
CA ALA A 116 -2.35 -42.45 -35.10
C ALA A 116 -3.08 -43.21 -36.20
N ASP A 117 -2.45 -43.36 -37.37
CA ASP A 117 -3.00 -44.11 -38.47
C ASP A 117 -3.32 -45.54 -38.01
N LEU A 118 -4.61 -45.89 -38.04
CA LEU A 118 -5.06 -47.25 -37.77
C LEU A 118 -4.61 -48.13 -38.94
N ILE A 119 -3.58 -48.95 -38.72
CA ILE A 119 -3.23 -50.02 -39.67
C ILE A 119 -4.24 -51.15 -39.43
N ILE A 120 -5.25 -51.25 -40.31
CA ILE A 120 -6.19 -52.37 -40.34
C ILE A 120 -5.48 -53.55 -41.00
N TYR A 121 -5.13 -54.57 -40.21
CA TYR A 121 -4.70 -55.85 -40.75
C TYR A 121 -5.92 -56.58 -41.30
N ASN A 122 -6.04 -56.65 -42.63
CA ASN A 122 -7.01 -57.53 -43.27
C ASN A 122 -6.37 -58.90 -43.45
N SER A 123 -6.67 -59.84 -42.55
CA SER A 123 -6.33 -61.24 -42.75
C SER A 123 -7.27 -61.84 -43.81
N PRO A 124 -6.77 -62.36 -44.94
CA PRO A 124 -7.62 -63.12 -45.84
C PRO A 124 -8.06 -64.43 -45.16
N LYS A 125 -9.36 -64.68 -45.24
CA LYS A 125 -10.06 -65.88 -44.75
C LYS A 125 -9.38 -67.15 -45.29
N SER A 126 -9.25 -68.16 -44.43
CA SER A 126 -8.64 -69.44 -44.75
C SER A 126 -9.39 -70.20 -45.86
N LEU A 127 -8.64 -71.03 -46.58
CA LEU A 127 -9.10 -72.26 -47.20
C LEU A 127 -8.08 -73.35 -46.85
#